data_AF-K2AGD7-F1
#
_entry.id   AF-K2AGD7-F1
#
_cell.length_a   1.000
_cell.length_b   1.000
_cell.length_c   1.000
_cell.angle_alpha   90.00
_cell.angle_beta   90.00
_cell.angle_gamma   90.00
#
_symmetry.space_group_name_H-M   'P 1'
#
loop_
_entity.id
_entity.type
_entity.pdbx_description
1 polymer ?
#
loop_
_entity_poly.entity_id
_entity_poly.type
_entity_poly.pdbx_seq_one_letter_code
_entity_poly.pdbx_strand_id
1 'polypeptide(L)'
;MRFAKLAALIATFLAAIAALVWAFLPQPLLVEITTIRRGAMQVSVSAEGVTRIRDPWTVTAPLTGTVARSPVQVGDAVKRGETTVAVIRPAEPAFLDARARAQAEAAVVEAEA
;
A
#
# COMPACT_ATOMS: atom_id res chain seq x y z
N MET A 1 -69.24 -55.65 -42.01
CA MET A 1 -69.14 -54.98 -40.69
C MET A 1 -67.95 -55.40 -39.81
N ARG A 2 -67.22 -56.50 -40.08
CA ARG A 2 -66.06 -56.92 -39.26
C ARG A 2 -64.77 -56.12 -39.51
N PHE A 3 -64.49 -55.76 -40.76
CA PHE A 3 -63.28 -55.01 -41.15
C PHE A 3 -63.26 -53.56 -40.63
N ALA A 4 -64.41 -52.88 -40.63
CA ALA A 4 -64.53 -51.52 -40.07
C ALA A 4 -64.23 -51.49 -38.55
N LYS A 5 -64.63 -52.52 -37.81
CA LYS A 5 -64.32 -52.66 -36.38
C LYS A 5 -62.82 -52.93 -36.14
N LEU A 6 -62.17 -53.71 -37.02
CA LEU A 6 -60.74 -53.98 -36.94
C LEU A 6 -59.90 -52.73 -37.24
N ALA A 7 -60.26 -51.97 -38.27
CA ALA A 7 -59.59 -50.72 -38.63
C ALA A 7 -59.73 -49.67 -37.51
N ALA A 8 -60.92 -49.56 -36.90
CA ALA A 8 -61.14 -48.69 -35.75
C ALA A 8 -60.29 -49.11 -34.53
N LEU A 9 -60.15 -50.42 -34.27
CA LEU A 9 -59.35 -50.92 -33.15
C LEU A 9 -57.84 -50.67 -33.35
N ILE A 10 -57.34 -50.84 -34.59
CA ILE A 10 -55.94 -50.53 -34.94
C ILE A 10 -55.68 -49.03 -34.81
N ALA A 11 -56.60 -48.18 -35.27
CA ALA A 11 -56.47 -46.73 -35.15
C ALA A 11 -56.41 -46.28 -33.68
N THR A 12 -57.27 -46.84 -32.82
CA THR A 12 -57.26 -46.57 -31.38
C THR A 12 -55.96 -47.04 -30.73
N PHE A 13 -55.45 -48.22 -31.12
CA PHE A 13 -54.19 -48.73 -30.60
C PHE A 13 -52.99 -47.86 -31.01
N LEU A 14 -52.94 -47.41 -32.28
CA LEU A 14 -51.90 -46.49 -32.75
C LEU A 14 -51.97 -45.14 -32.01
N ALA A 15 -53.17 -44.61 -31.81
CA ALA A 15 -53.37 -43.36 -31.08
C ALA A 15 -52.93 -43.49 -29.61
N ALA A 16 -53.20 -44.62 -28.97
CA ALA A 16 -52.74 -44.91 -27.61
C ALA A 16 -51.21 -44.97 -27.54
N ILE A 17 -50.56 -45.63 -28.50
CA ILE A 17 -49.09 -45.67 -28.58
C ILE A 17 -48.51 -44.27 -28.80
N ALA A 18 -49.08 -43.48 -29.73
CA ALA A 18 -48.61 -42.13 -30.00
C ALA A 18 -48.73 -41.20 -28.78
N ALA A 19 -49.84 -41.30 -28.04
CA ALA A 19 -50.05 -40.54 -26.81
C ALA A 19 -49.05 -40.96 -25.71
N LEU A 20 -48.77 -42.25 -25.59
CA LEU A 20 -47.79 -42.76 -24.64
C LEU A 20 -46.39 -42.27 -24.99
N VAL A 21 -45.99 -42.34 -26.26
CA VAL A 21 -44.69 -41.80 -26.70
C VAL A 21 -44.60 -40.31 -26.34
N TRP A 22 -45.61 -39.51 -26.68
CA TRP A 22 -45.62 -38.07 -26.41
C TRP A 22 -45.54 -37.72 -24.90
N ALA A 23 -46.22 -38.49 -24.05
CA ALA A 23 -46.18 -38.28 -22.60
C ALA A 23 -44.84 -38.64 -21.96
N PHE A 24 -44.10 -39.59 -22.55
CA PHE A 24 -42.78 -40.01 -22.07
C PHE A 24 -41.62 -39.28 -22.75
N LEU A 25 -41.90 -38.35 -23.68
CA LEU A 25 -40.86 -37.48 -24.23
C LEU A 25 -40.32 -36.56 -23.12
N PRO A 26 -39.02 -36.55 -22.86
CA PRO A 26 -38.43 -35.70 -21.83
C PRO A 26 -38.61 -34.22 -22.22
N GLN A 27 -39.10 -33.41 -21.29
CA GLN A 27 -39.20 -31.97 -21.48
C GLN A 27 -37.81 -31.33 -21.32
N PRO A 28 -37.39 -30.45 -22.25
CA PRO A 28 -36.10 -29.78 -22.14
C PRO A 28 -36.12 -28.80 -20.95
N LEU A 29 -35.07 -28.83 -20.14
CA LEU A 29 -34.86 -27.88 -19.05
C LEU A 29 -34.10 -26.66 -19.57
N LEU A 30 -34.59 -25.47 -19.21
CA LEU A 30 -33.90 -24.23 -19.54
C LEU A 30 -32.69 -24.08 -18.60
N VAL A 31 -31.48 -24.08 -19.18
CA VAL A 31 -30.23 -23.92 -18.44
C VAL A 31 -29.42 -22.77 -19.02
N GLU A 32 -28.78 -22.01 -18.14
CA GLU A 32 -27.84 -20.96 -18.54
C GLU A 32 -26.45 -21.57 -18.70
N ILE A 33 -25.87 -21.40 -19.89
CA ILE A 33 -24.52 -21.86 -20.19
C ILE A 33 -23.63 -20.68 -20.52
N THR A 34 -22.37 -20.77 -20.09
CA THR A 34 -21.34 -19.78 -20.41
C THR A 34 -20.04 -20.46 -20.82
N THR A 35 -19.28 -19.81 -21.70
CA THR A 35 -17.99 -20.32 -22.17
C THR A 35 -16.87 -19.88 -21.24
N ILE A 36 -16.18 -20.83 -20.61
CA ILE A 36 -15.04 -20.55 -19.74
C ILE A 36 -13.72 -20.51 -20.54
N ARG A 37 -12.79 -19.66 -20.11
CA ARG A 37 -11.40 -19.59 -20.64
C ARG A 37 -10.40 -19.54 -19.48
N ARG A 38 -9.20 -20.09 -19.71
CA ARG A 38 -8.09 -20.01 -18.75
C ARG A 38 -7.24 -18.78 -19.05
N GLY A 39 -6.81 -18.09 -17.99
CA GLY A 39 -5.92 -16.94 -18.05
C GLY A 39 -5.12 -16.80 -16.77
N ALA A 40 -4.11 -15.93 -16.76
CA ALA A 40 -3.33 -15.67 -15.56
C ALA A 40 -4.21 -14.93 -14.52
N MET A 41 -4.27 -15.47 -13.31
CA MET A 41 -4.93 -14.82 -12.17
C MET A 41 -3.88 -14.00 -11.43
N GLN A 42 -4.10 -12.69 -11.31
CA GLN A 42 -3.24 -11.81 -10.55
C GLN A 42 -3.84 -11.56 -9.17
N VAL A 43 -3.05 -11.82 -8.13
CA VAL A 43 -3.37 -11.46 -6.75
C VAL A 43 -2.42 -10.34 -6.35
N SER A 44 -2.96 -9.17 -6.01
CA SER A 44 -2.18 -8.02 -5.56
C SER A 44 -2.42 -7.75 -4.08
N VAL A 45 -1.36 -7.39 -3.36
CA VAL A 45 -1.46 -6.84 -2.01
C VAL A 45 -1.30 -5.33 -2.12
N SER A 46 -2.32 -4.58 -1.73
CA SER A 46 -2.27 -3.12 -1.66
C SER A 46 -1.65 -2.69 -0.34
N ALA A 47 -0.55 -1.95 -0.41
CA ALA A 47 0.08 -1.34 0.76
C ALA A 47 0.33 0.14 0.48
N GLU A 48 0.19 0.96 1.52
CA GLU A 48 0.56 2.37 1.46
C GLU A 48 2.03 2.51 1.85
N GLY A 49 2.78 3.29 1.08
CA GLY A 49 4.19 3.53 1.30
C GLY A 49 4.51 5.02 1.23
N VAL A 50 5.37 5.49 2.13
CA VAL A 50 5.93 6.84 2.07
C VAL A 50 7.35 6.78 1.54
N THR A 51 7.70 7.68 0.61
CA THR A 51 9.08 7.79 0.13
C THR A 51 9.94 8.41 1.22
N ARG A 52 11.06 7.76 1.55
CA ARG A 52 12.04 8.26 2.52
C ARG A 52 13.43 8.35 1.88
N ILE A 53 14.12 9.45 2.16
CA ILE A 53 15.52 9.64 1.78
C ILE A 53 16.38 8.65 2.58
N ARG A 54 17.31 7.95 1.91
CA ARG A 54 18.15 6.93 2.55
C ARG A 54 19.09 7.51 3.60
N ASP A 55 19.78 8.60 3.25
CA ASP A 55 20.85 9.18 4.07
C ASP A 55 20.55 10.65 4.40
N PRO A 56 19.56 10.94 5.28
CA PRO A 56 19.37 12.28 5.79
C PRO A 56 20.52 12.63 6.74
N TRP A 57 21.16 13.77 6.51
CA TRP A 57 22.22 14.28 7.37
C TRP A 57 21.72 15.48 8.17
N THR A 58 22.00 15.48 9.47
CA THR A 58 21.77 16.62 10.35
C THR A 58 23.07 17.37 10.55
N VAL A 59 23.10 18.66 10.22
CA VAL A 59 24.24 19.53 10.50
C VAL A 59 24.02 20.24 11.82
N THR A 60 24.93 20.06 12.76
CA THR A 60 24.83 20.61 14.12
C THR A 60 25.94 21.63 14.37
N ALA A 61 25.62 22.67 15.13
CA ALA A 61 26.57 23.66 15.62
C ALA A 61 27.46 23.08 16.74
N PRO A 62 28.78 23.34 16.75
CA PRO A 62 29.65 22.90 17.84
C PRO A 62 29.51 23.75 19.12
N LEU A 63 28.86 24.92 19.02
CA LEU A 63 28.74 25.89 20.10
C LEU A 63 27.36 26.55 20.09
N THR A 64 26.90 26.95 21.28
CA THR A 64 25.65 27.69 21.46
C THR A 64 25.81 29.14 21.05
N GLY A 65 24.81 29.68 20.35
CA GLY A 65 24.84 31.06 19.89
C GLY A 65 23.64 31.43 19.04
N THR A 66 23.71 32.60 18.42
CA THR A 66 22.70 33.07 17.47
C THR A 66 23.13 32.78 16.05
N VAL A 67 22.25 32.14 15.27
CA VAL A 67 22.50 31.83 13.86
C VAL A 67 22.14 33.04 12.99
N ALA A 68 23.09 33.51 12.17
CA ALA A 68 22.82 34.52 11.16
C ALA A 68 22.00 33.91 10.01
N ARG A 69 21.41 34.76 9.16
CA ARG A 69 20.66 34.29 7.98
C ARG A 69 21.53 33.33 7.16
N SER A 70 21.00 32.13 6.91
CA SER A 70 21.68 31.12 6.09
C SER A 70 21.85 31.63 4.65
N PRO A 71 23.04 31.44 4.04
CA PRO A 71 23.29 31.82 2.66
C PRO A 71 22.77 30.79 1.64
N VAL A 72 22.32 29.61 2.08
CA VAL A 72 21.81 28.53 1.22
C VAL A 72 20.27 28.45 1.27
N GLN A 73 19.67 28.04 0.16
CA GLN A 73 18.23 27.84 0.03
C GLN A 73 17.90 26.35 -0.19
N VAL A 74 16.62 26.02 -0.01
CA VAL A 74 16.13 24.64 -0.22
C VAL A 74 16.30 24.28 -1.69
N GLY A 75 17.04 23.19 -1.95
CA GLY A 75 17.32 22.70 -3.31
C GLY A 75 18.74 23.01 -3.81
N ASP A 76 19.49 23.87 -3.10
CA ASP A 76 20.87 24.17 -3.48
C ASP A 76 21.80 22.97 -3.25
N ALA A 77 22.76 22.79 -4.17
CA ALA A 77 23.80 21.79 -4.00
C ALA A 77 24.81 22.23 -2.93
N VAL A 78 25.01 21.39 -1.91
CA VAL A 78 25.97 21.61 -0.83
C VAL A 78 27.11 20.60 -0.91
N LYS A 79 28.35 21.06 -0.72
CA LYS A 79 29.54 20.21 -0.68
C LYS A 79 30.23 20.32 0.68
N ARG A 80 30.61 19.16 1.22
CA ARG A 80 31.32 19.06 2.50
C ARG A 80 32.62 19.87 2.46
N GLY A 81 32.81 20.74 3.45
CA GLY A 81 34.05 21.52 3.62
C GLY A 81 34.17 22.75 2.71
N GLU A 82 33.28 22.93 1.74
CA GLU A 82 33.29 24.05 0.80
C GLU A 82 32.09 24.97 1.03
N THR A 83 30.90 24.39 1.18
CA THR A 83 29.67 25.18 1.31
C THR A 83 29.39 25.54 2.76
N THR A 84 29.30 26.84 3.05
CA THR A 84 28.88 27.34 4.36
C THR A 84 27.35 27.32 4.46
N VAL A 85 26.79 26.47 5.32
CA VAL A 85 25.33 26.34 5.49
C VAL A 85 24.76 27.33 6.52
N ALA A 86 25.56 27.74 7.51
CA ALA A 86 25.14 28.66 8.56
C ALA A 86 26.36 29.36 9.17
N VAL A 87 26.18 30.61 9.60
CA VAL A 87 27.19 31.37 10.34
C VAL A 87 26.64 31.62 11.74
N ILE A 88 27.41 31.26 12.77
CA ILE A 88 26.98 31.29 14.17
C ILE A 88 27.78 32.35 14.91
N ARG A 89 27.09 33.24 15.61
CA ARG A 89 27.69 34.15 16.57
C ARG A 89 27.61 33.53 17.96
N PRO A 90 28.74 33.20 18.63
CA PRO A 90 28.73 32.65 19.97
C PRO A 90 27.90 33.48 20.94
N ALA A 91 27.24 32.82 21.89
CA ALA A 91 26.56 33.51 22.97
C ALA A 91 27.56 34.31 23.82
N GLU A 92 27.11 35.42 24.40
CA GLU A 92 27.93 36.16 25.35
C GLU A 92 28.29 35.27 26.55
N PRO A 93 29.52 35.32 27.05
CA PRO A 93 29.93 34.53 28.21
C PRO A 93 29.02 34.86 29.40
N ALA A 94 28.54 33.84 30.09
CA ALA A 94 27.80 34.04 31.33
C ALA A 94 28.68 34.77 32.35
N PHE A 95 28.09 35.70 33.10
CA PHE A 95 28.81 36.34 34.21
C PHE A 95 29.27 35.26 35.20
N LEU A 96 30.57 35.27 35.50
CA LEU A 96 31.14 34.39 36.52
C LEU A 96 30.81 34.96 37.90
N ASP A 97 29.62 34.63 38.41
CA ASP A 97 29.33 34.80 39.83
C ASP A 97 30.20 33.84 40.68
N ALA A 98 30.24 34.07 42.00
CA ALA A 98 31.07 33.25 42.90
C ALA A 98 30.75 31.75 42.84
N ARG A 99 29.49 31.39 42.51
CA ARG A 99 29.05 30.01 42.37
C ARG A 99 29.53 29.40 41.05
N ALA A 100 29.38 30.11 39.94
CA ALA A 100 29.84 29.71 38.61
C ALA A 100 31.36 29.50 38.61
N ARG A 101 32.10 30.36 39.33
CA ARG A 101 33.55 30.20 39.47
C ARG A 101 33.93 28.93 40.24
N ALA A 102 33.30 28.68 41.39
CA ALA A 102 33.54 27.47 42.17
C ALA A 102 33.18 26.19 41.38
N GLN A 103 32.11 26.23 40.57
CA GLN A 103 31.73 25.12 39.69
C GLN A 103 32.73 24.91 38.54
N ALA A 104 33.23 25.98 37.92
CA ALA A 104 34.22 25.90 36.87
C ALA A 104 35.56 25.34 37.38
N GLU A 105 36.00 25.78 38.56
CA GLU A 105 37.21 25.25 39.21
C GLU A 105 37.04 23.77 39.57
N ALA A 106 35.89 23.37 40.11
CA ALA A 106 35.59 21.98 40.39
C ALA A 106 35.60 21.09 39.14
N ALA A 107 35.04 21.57 38.02
CA ALA A 107 35.01 20.84 36.75
C ALA A 107 36.40 20.61 36.15
N VAL A 108 37.33 21.56 36.33
CA VAL A 108 38.74 21.39 35.91
C VAL A 108 39.44 20.33 36.75
N VAL A 109 39.27 20.38 38.08
CA VAL A 109 39.84 19.37 38.99
C VAL A 109 39.32 17.97 38.66
N GLU A 110 38.04 17.83 38.31
CA GLU A 110 37.44 16.55 37.91
C GLU A 110 37.96 16.05 36.55
N ALA A 111 38.26 16.93 35.60
CA ALA A 111 38.80 16.55 34.30
C ALA A 111 40.31 16.19 34.33
N GLU A 112 41.04 16.67 35.34
CA GLU A 112 42.47 16.39 35.53
C GLU A 112 42.76 15.15 36.42
N ALA A 113 41.75 14.65 37.14
CA ALA A 113 41.84 13.46 38.00
C ALA A 113 41.65 12.15 37.23
#